data_AF-A0A937B2H4-F1
#
_entry.id   AF-A0A937B2H4-F1
#
_cell.length_a   1.000
_cell.length_b   1.000
_cell.length_c   1.000
_cell.angle_alpha   90.00
_cell.angle_beta   90.00
_cell.angle_gamma   90.00
#
_symmetry.space_group_name_H-M   'P 1'
#
loop_
_entity.id
_entity.type
_entity.pdbx_description
1 polymer ?
#
loop_
_entity_poly.entity_id
_entity_poly.type
_entity_poly.pdbx_seq_one_letter_code
_entity_poly.pdbx_strand_id
1 'polypeptide(L)'
;LLPLLMLMTAPSAVLADDASYCAQLSDLYRRYLQNNGDGNKFPDVTASVAMDQCARGNYAAGIPPLEKKLRDARFTLPKRT
;
A
#
# COMPACT_ATOMS: atom_id res chain seq x y z
N LEU A 1 28.33 26.21 27.64
CA LEU A 1 26.89 26.57 27.65
C LEU A 1 26.46 26.91 26.23
N LEU A 2 25.89 25.95 25.49
CA LEU A 2 25.06 26.20 24.32
C LEU A 2 24.17 24.96 24.09
N PRO A 3 22.88 24.96 24.46
CA PRO A 3 21.98 23.89 24.06
C PRO A 3 21.51 24.21 22.64
N LEU A 4 22.08 23.54 21.65
CA LEU A 4 21.57 23.62 20.29
C LEU A 4 20.28 22.79 20.24
N LEU A 5 19.16 23.50 20.23
CA LEU A 5 17.80 23.01 20.15
C LEU A 5 17.67 22.01 18.99
N MET A 6 17.47 20.72 19.30
CA MET A 6 17.09 19.72 18.31
C MET A 6 15.71 20.08 17.74
N LEU A 7 15.67 20.52 16.49
CA LEU A 7 14.44 20.60 15.70
C LEU A 7 13.99 19.15 15.41
N MET A 8 13.00 18.67 16.15
CA MET A 8 12.25 17.46 15.80
C MET A 8 11.44 17.75 14.53
N THR A 9 11.93 17.35 13.36
CA THR A 9 11.11 17.24 12.16
C THR A 9 10.29 15.96 12.26
N ALA A 10 8.97 16.09 12.39
CA ALA A 10 8.04 14.96 12.46
C ALA A 10 7.30 14.77 11.12
N PRO A 11 7.80 13.91 10.20
CA PRO A 11 7.01 13.40 9.07
C PRO A 11 6.16 12.15 9.43
N SER A 12 5.96 11.86 10.72
CA SER A 12 5.43 10.58 11.19
C SER A 12 3.96 10.31 10.86
N ALA A 13 3.13 11.35 10.77
CA ALA A 13 1.68 11.19 10.59
C ALA A 13 1.32 10.67 9.18
N VAL A 14 1.91 11.26 8.13
CA VAL A 14 1.69 10.83 6.74
C VAL A 14 2.25 9.44 6.48
N LEU A 15 3.40 9.11 7.07
CA LEU A 15 3.99 7.78 6.95
C LEU A 15 3.15 6.69 7.63
N ALA A 16 2.51 7.01 8.75
CA ALA A 16 1.63 6.08 9.46
C ALA A 16 0.30 5.85 8.71
N ASP A 17 -0.28 6.91 8.12
CA ASP A 17 -1.47 6.78 7.28
C ASP A 17 -1.17 5.92 6.04
N ASP A 18 -0.09 6.24 5.32
CA ASP A 18 0.32 5.49 4.13
C ASP A 18 0.59 4.02 4.42
N ALA A 19 1.21 3.71 5.56
CA ALA A 19 1.42 2.34 6.01
C ALA A 19 0.08 1.59 6.17
N SER A 20 -0.86 2.20 6.89
CA SER A 20 -2.17 1.61 7.15
C SER A 20 -3.00 1.45 5.87
N TYR A 21 -2.89 2.43 4.95
CA TYR A 21 -3.60 2.44 3.69
C TYR A 21 -3.05 1.38 2.72
N CYS A 22 -1.72 1.29 2.59
CA CYS A 22 -1.06 0.26 1.78
C CYS A 22 -1.41 -1.16 2.27
N ALA A 23 -1.48 -1.36 3.59
CA ALA A 23 -1.90 -2.62 4.19
C ALA A 23 -3.36 -2.98 3.84
N GLN A 24 -4.28 -2.03 3.98
CA GLN A 24 -5.70 -2.24 3.63
C GLN A 24 -5.89 -2.59 2.15
N LEU A 25 -5.21 -1.88 1.25
CA LEU A 25 -5.26 -2.18 -0.19
C LEU A 25 -4.70 -3.57 -0.49
N SER A 26 -3.59 -3.94 0.14
CA SER A 26 -2.96 -5.25 -0.02
C SER A 26 -3.89 -6.38 0.43
N ASP A 27 -4.56 -6.22 1.57
CA ASP A 27 -5.52 -7.20 2.07
C ASP A 27 -6.75 -7.33 1.17
N LEU A 28 -7.29 -6.22 0.68
CA LEU A 28 -8.41 -6.24 -0.27
C LEU A 28 -8.03 -7.04 -1.53
N TYR A 29 -6.85 -6.76 -2.08
CA TYR A 29 -6.36 -7.46 -3.27
C TYR A 29 -6.19 -8.96 -3.01
N ARG A 30 -5.54 -9.34 -1.90
CA ARG A 30 -5.30 -10.74 -1.54
C ARG A 30 -6.61 -11.51 -1.38
N ARG A 31 -7.60 -10.91 -0.72
CA ARG A 31 -8.90 -11.53 -0.48
C ARG A 31 -9.71 -11.72 -1.75
N TYR A 32 -9.70 -10.74 -2.65
CA TYR A 32 -10.69 -10.68 -3.73
C TYR A 32 -10.14 -10.70 -5.14
N LEU A 33 -8.83 -10.64 -5.37
CA LEU A 33 -8.24 -10.70 -6.71
C LEU A 33 -7.17 -11.78 -6.83
N GLN A 34 -6.38 -12.02 -5.79
CA GLN A 34 -5.27 -12.97 -5.85
C GLN A 34 -5.71 -14.43 -6.12
N ASN A 35 -6.93 -14.80 -5.71
CA ASN A 35 -7.45 -16.17 -5.83
C ASN A 35 -8.62 -16.33 -6.83
N ASN A 36 -8.84 -15.36 -7.73
CA ASN A 36 -10.08 -15.24 -8.50
C ASN A 36 -10.05 -15.88 -9.89
N GLY A 37 -9.55 -17.11 -10.03
CA GLY A 37 -9.78 -17.86 -11.28
C GLY A 37 -9.18 -19.26 -11.29
N ASP A 38 -10.07 -20.26 -11.33
CA ASP A 38 -9.96 -21.59 -11.95
C ASP A 38 -8.56 -22.16 -12.27
N GLY A 39 -7.60 -22.08 -11.34
CA GLY A 39 -6.27 -22.69 -11.48
C GLY A 39 -5.40 -22.17 -12.64
N ASN A 40 -5.86 -21.19 -13.42
CA ASN A 40 -5.28 -20.85 -14.72
C ASN A 40 -4.98 -19.34 -14.90
N LYS A 41 -4.97 -18.55 -13.83
CA LYS A 41 -4.53 -17.15 -13.90
C LYS A 41 -3.04 -17.04 -13.58
N PHE A 42 -2.30 -16.46 -14.53
CA PHE A 42 -0.92 -16.04 -14.34
C PHE A 42 -0.77 -15.19 -13.07
N PRO A 43 0.35 -15.32 -12.34
CA PRO A 43 0.58 -14.50 -11.15
C PRO A 43 0.54 -13.02 -11.53
N ASP A 44 -0.24 -12.22 -10.78
CA ASP A 44 -0.22 -10.78 -10.92
C ASP A 44 1.07 -10.22 -10.28
N VAL A 45 2.14 -10.22 -11.07
CA VAL A 45 3.46 -9.77 -10.66
C VAL A 45 3.41 -8.31 -10.21
N THR A 46 2.61 -7.46 -10.87
CA THR A 46 2.49 -6.05 -10.51
C THR A 46 1.92 -5.89 -9.10
N ALA A 47 0.85 -6.60 -8.78
CA ALA A 47 0.28 -6.56 -7.43
C ALA A 47 1.24 -7.15 -6.39
N SER A 48 1.94 -8.23 -6.74
CA SER A 48 2.92 -8.86 -5.84
C SER A 48 4.08 -7.93 -5.51
N VAL A 49 4.65 -7.24 -6.52
CA VAL A 49 5.70 -6.23 -6.33
C VAL A 49 5.19 -5.06 -5.52
N ALA A 50 3.97 -4.58 -5.77
CA ALA A 50 3.39 -3.48 -5.02
C ALA A 50 3.23 -3.80 -3.52
N MET A 51 2.80 -5.02 -3.18
CA MET A 51 2.72 -5.49 -1.80
C MET A 51 4.09 -5.59 -1.13
N ASP A 52 5.12 -6.04 -1.86
CA ASP A 52 6.50 -6.04 -1.35
C ASP A 52 7.00 -4.61 -1.08
N GLN A 53 6.68 -3.64 -1.95
CA GLN A 53 6.99 -2.24 -1.69
C GLN A 53 6.28 -1.71 -0.43
N CYS A 54 5.01 -2.06 -0.22
CA CYS A 54 4.30 -1.76 1.03
C CYS A 54 5.05 -2.34 2.24
N ALA A 55 5.42 -3.62 2.19
CA ALA A 55 6.09 -4.32 3.30
C ALA A 55 7.47 -3.70 3.64
N ARG A 56 8.14 -3.10 2.66
CA ARG A 56 9.44 -2.41 2.82
C ARG A 56 9.32 -0.94 3.22
N GLY A 57 8.11 -0.43 3.41
CA GLY A 57 7.88 0.98 3.73
C GLY A 57 7.92 1.93 2.54
N ASN A 58 8.03 1.42 1.31
CA ASN A 58 8.01 2.24 0.08
C ASN A 58 6.57 2.42 -0.41
N TYR A 59 5.75 3.08 0.41
CA TYR A 59 4.31 3.21 0.16
C TYR A 59 4.00 4.02 -1.10
N ALA A 60 4.81 5.03 -1.42
CA ALA A 60 4.66 5.82 -2.64
C ALA A 60 4.77 4.96 -3.93
N ALA A 61 5.54 3.88 -3.90
CA ALA A 61 5.63 2.92 -5.00
C ALA A 61 4.57 1.81 -4.94
N GLY A 62 4.11 1.43 -3.75
CA GLY A 62 3.14 0.34 -3.54
C GLY A 62 1.68 0.74 -3.71
N ILE A 63 1.29 1.94 -3.26
CA ILE A 63 -0.12 2.39 -3.24
C ILE A 63 -0.71 2.52 -4.65
N PRO A 64 -0.13 3.30 -5.59
CA PRO A 64 -0.76 3.56 -6.89
C PRO A 64 -1.09 2.31 -7.72
N PRO A 65 -0.22 1.28 -7.83
CA PRO A 65 -0.57 0.07 -8.58
C PRO A 65 -1.69 -0.75 -7.91
N LEU A 66 -1.74 -0.82 -6.57
CA LEU A 66 -2.81 -1.52 -5.87
C LEU A 66 -4.16 -0.80 -6.04
N GLU A 67 -4.20 0.53 -5.91
CA GLU A 67 -5.41 1.32 -6.17
C GLU A 67 -5.92 1.10 -7.59
N LYS A 68 -5.01 1.14 -8.58
CA LYS A 68 -5.37 0.91 -9.98
C LYS A 68 -6.00 -0.48 -10.17
N LYS A 69 -5.35 -1.53 -9.67
CA LYS A 69 -5.84 -2.91 -9.81
C LYS A 69 -7.22 -3.10 -9.19
N LEU A 70 -7.41 -2.58 -7.99
CA LEU A 70 -8.68 -2.68 -7.27
C LEU A 70 -9.79 -1.89 -7.99
N ARG A 71 -9.49 -0.69 -8.49
CA ARG A 71 -10.45 0.11 -9.28
C ARG A 71 -10.78 -0.52 -10.63
N ASP A 72 -9.81 -1.09 -11.32
CA ASP A 72 -10.00 -1.82 -12.58
C ASP A 72 -10.93 -3.03 -12.36
N ALA A 73 -10.82 -3.68 -11.20
CA ALA A 73 -11.72 -4.73 -10.75
C ALA A 73 -13.02 -4.21 -10.07
N ARG A 74 -13.30 -2.91 -10.16
CA ARG A 74 -14.52 -2.24 -9.68
C ARG A 74 -14.74 -2.26 -8.16
N PHE A 75 -13.69 -2.40 -7.37
CA PHE A 75 -13.76 -2.21 -5.93
C PHE A 75 -13.85 -0.73 -5.55
N THR A 76 -14.65 -0.44 -4.52
CA THR A 76 -14.54 0.83 -3.78
C THR A 76 -13.31 0.76 -2.87
N LEU A 77 -12.46 1.79 -2.95
CA LEU A 77 -11.23 1.84 -2.16
C LEU A 77 -11.49 2.34 -0.74
N PRO A 78 -10.68 1.91 0.25
CA PRO A 78 -10.68 2.52 1.57
C PRO A 78 -10.36 4.02 1.47
N LYS A 79 -10.73 4.80 2.49
CA LYS A 79 -10.33 6.20 2.59
C LYS A 79 -8.91 6.27 3.13
N ARG A 80 -8.11 7.16 2.56
CA ARG A 80 -6.84 7.61 3.11
C ARG A 80 -7.14 8.61 4.23
N THR A 81 -6.55 8.45 5.41
CA THR A 81 -6.98 9.11 6.67
C THR A 81 -5.99 10.11 7.22
#